data_AF-X1EVA8-F1
#
_entry.id   AF-X1EVA8-F1
#
_cell.length_a   1.000
_cell.length_b   1.000
_cell.length_c   1.000
_cell.angle_alpha   90.00
_cell.angle_beta   90.00
_cell.angle_gamma   90.00
#
_symmetry.space_group_name_H-M   'P 1'
#
loop_
_entity.id
_entity.type
_entity.pdbx_description
1 polymer ?
#
loop_
_entity_poly.entity_id
_entity_poly.type
_entity_poly.pdbx_seq_one_letter_code
_entity_poly.pdbx_strand_id
1 'polypeptide(L)' 'MIDTQNQRDDRNIDIDKVGIKDIRYPITVRDKEVKTQQTVALINMYVNLPRDYKGTHMSRLVEILNEHNRMISIHN' A
#
# COMPACT_ATOMS: atom_id res chain seq x y z
N MET A 1 13.36 20.07 -3.10
CA MET A 1 13.26 19.02 -4.13
C MET A 1 11.91 19.19 -4.80
N ILE A 2 11.83 19.17 -6.13
CA ILE A 2 10.55 19.36 -6.85
C ILE A 2 9.76 18.07 -6.75
N ASP A 3 8.47 18.18 -6.43
CA ASP A 3 7.56 17.04 -6.48
C ASP A 3 7.24 16.69 -7.94
N THR A 4 7.90 15.65 -8.45
CA THR A 4 7.74 15.21 -9.84
C THR A 4 6.48 14.35 -10.04
N GLN A 5 5.96 13.74 -8.98
CA GLN A 5 4.81 12.84 -9.05
C GLN A 5 3.50 13.63 -9.19
N ASN A 6 3.42 14.78 -8.51
CA ASN A 6 2.30 15.72 -8.60
C ASN A 6 2.34 16.65 -9.83
N GLN A 7 3.27 16.44 -10.77
CA GLN A 7 3.26 17.20 -12.01
C GLN A 7 2.20 16.67 -12.97
N ARG A 8 1.73 17.56 -13.84
CA ARG A 8 0.80 17.22 -14.92
C ARG A 8 1.40 16.20 -15.87
N ASP A 9 0.64 15.17 -16.21
CA ASP A 9 1.01 14.20 -17.24
C ASP A 9 0.30 14.50 -18.57
N ASP A 10 1.09 14.67 -19.64
CA ASP A 10 0.60 15.03 -20.96
C ASP A 10 0.33 13.80 -21.85
N ARG A 11 0.60 12.59 -21.35
CA ARG A 11 0.42 11.33 -22.10
C ARG A 11 -1.05 10.92 -22.22
N ASN A 12 -1.94 11.49 -21.40
CA ASN A 12 -3.39 11.22 -21.41
C ASN A 12 -3.74 9.73 -21.23
N ILE A 13 -2.97 9.03 -20.39
CA ILE A 13 -3.15 7.60 -20.07
C ILE A 13 -3.47 7.49 -18.58
N ASP A 14 -4.58 6.85 -18.26
CA ASP A 14 -4.91 6.46 -16.88
C ASP A 14 -4.16 5.16 -16.52
N ILE A 15 -3.65 5.04 -15.30
CA ILE A 15 -3.10 3.77 -14.79
C ILE A 15 -4.05 3.20 -13.76
N ASP A 16 -4.64 2.04 -14.06
CA ASP A 16 -5.61 1.38 -13.18
C ASP A 16 -5.00 1.01 -11.82
N LYS A 17 -3.73 0.57 -11.80
CA LYS A 17 -3.04 0.18 -10.57
C LYS A 17 -1.57 0.55 -10.62
N VAL A 18 -1.14 1.44 -9.73
CA VAL A 18 0.26 1.75 -9.47
C VAL A 18 0.53 1.67 -7.97
N GLY A 19 1.69 1.12 -7.59
CA GLY A 19 2.05 0.99 -6.18
C GLY A 19 3.17 -0.02 -5.94
N ILE A 20 3.10 -0.67 -4.78
CA ILE A 20 4.09 -1.63 -4.28
C ILE A 20 3.52 -3.06 -4.28
N LYS A 21 4.37 -4.03 -4.56
CA LYS A 21 4.02 -5.45 -4.61
C LYS A 21 5.06 -6.28 -3.85
N ASP A 22 4.61 -7.40 -3.29
CA ASP A 22 5.43 -8.43 -2.65
C ASP A 22 6.24 -7.91 -1.46
N ILE A 23 5.69 -6.92 -0.75
CA ILE A 23 6.30 -6.41 0.48
C ILE A 23 6.12 -7.45 1.58
N ARG A 24 7.25 -7.93 2.14
CA ARG A 24 7.25 -8.74 3.35
C ARG A 24 7.08 -7.86 4.56
N TYR A 25 6.02 -8.06 5.32
CA TYR A 25 5.70 -7.24 6.48
C TYR A 25 5.28 -8.11 7.68
N PRO A 26 5.92 -7.96 8.85
CA PRO A 26 5.54 -8.69 10.05
C PRO A 26 4.18 -8.21 10.56
N ILE A 27 3.27 -9.15 10.83
CA ILE A 27 1.92 -8.87 11.31
C ILE A 27 1.56 -9.75 12.52
N THR A 28 0.55 -9.32 13.27
CA THR A 28 -0.14 -10.11 14.28
C THR A 28 -1.56 -10.35 13.81
N VAL A 29 -1.92 -11.61 13.61
CA VAL A 29 -3.26 -12.04 13.19
C VAL A 29 -4.06 -12.43 14.43
N ARG A 30 -5.28 -11.89 14.57
CA ARG A 30 -6.28 -12.38 15.53
C ARG A 30 -7.21 -13.36 14.81
N ASP A 31 -7.20 -14.60 15.25
CA ASP A 31 -8.09 -15.67 14.79
C ASP A 31 -9.24 -15.86 15.79
N LYS A 32 -10.36 -16.43 15.35
CA LYS A 32 -11.52 -16.77 16.18
C LYS A 32 -11.18 -17.87 17.20
N GLU A 33 -10.30 -18.80 16.86
CA GLU A 33 -9.88 -19.90 17.74
C GLU A 33 -8.62 -19.57 18.55
N VAL A 34 -7.62 -19.00 17.86
CA VAL A 34 -6.33 -18.63 18.45
C VAL A 34 -6.29 -17.13 18.67
N LYS A 35 -6.29 -16.73 19.96
CA LYS A 35 -6.37 -15.32 20.41
C LYS A 35 -5.54 -14.35 19.57
N THR A 36 -4.27 -14.68 19.31
CA THR A 36 -3.34 -13.90 18.47
C THR A 36 -2.16 -14.76 18.01
N GLN A 37 -1.73 -14.62 16.76
CA GLN A 37 -0.54 -15.26 16.18
C GLN A 37 0.37 -14.23 15.50
N GLN A 38 1.69 -14.34 15.64
CA GLN A 38 2.64 -13.52 14.87
C GLN A 38 3.13 -14.27 13.62
N THR A 39 3.17 -13.58 12.49
CA THR A 39 3.59 -14.14 11.20
C THR A 39 4.13 -13.04 10.27
N VAL A 40 4.59 -13.40 9.08
CA VAL A 40 5.01 -12.47 8.03
C VAL A 40 4.04 -12.55 6.87
N ALA A 41 3.43 -11.42 6.52
CA ALA A 41 2.54 -11.29 5.38
C ALA A 41 3.29 -10.83 4.12
N LEU A 42 2.74 -11.19 2.96
CA LEU A 42 3.05 -10.57 1.68
C LEU A 42 1.94 -9.57 1.34
N ILE A 43 2.32 -8.30 1.21
CA ILE A 43 1.39 -7.18 1.05
C ILE A 43 1.58 -6.55 -0.33
N ASN A 44 0.45 -6.35 -1.01
CA ASN A 44 0.35 -5.59 -2.25
C ASN A 44 -0.54 -4.37 -1.99
N MET A 45 -0.06 -3.18 -2.33
CA MET A 45 -0.81 -1.93 -2.15
C MET A 45 -0.77 -1.13 -3.42
N TYR A 46 -1.94 -0.73 -3.92
CA TYR A 46 -2.11 -0.01 -5.17
C TYR A 46 -3.08 1.14 -5.00
N VAL A 47 -2.91 2.15 -5.84
CA VAL A 47 -3.86 3.23 -6.06
C VAL A 47 -4.10 3.38 -7.56
N ASN A 48 -5.25 3.95 -7.91
CA ASN A 48 -5.49 4.41 -9.28
C ASN A 48 -4.65 5.68 -9.50
N LEU A 49 -4.06 5.82 -10.68
CA LEU A 49 -3.38 7.05 -11.09
C LEU A 49 -4.19 7.71 -12.22
N PRO A 50 -4.93 8.79 -11.92
CA PRO A 50 -5.58 9.58 -12.95
C PRO A 50 -4.53 10.18 -13.89
N ARG A 51 -4.89 10.32 -15.17
CA ARG A 51 -4.07 10.95 -16.23
C ARG A 51 -3.50 12.32 -15.92
N ASP A 52 -4.03 13.03 -14.93
CA ASP A 52 -3.55 14.36 -14.56
C ASP A 52 -2.24 14.30 -13.74
N TYR A 53 -1.85 13.12 -13.25
CA TYR A 53 -0.70 12.92 -12.39
C TYR A 53 0.38 12.08 -13.08
N LYS A 54 1.64 12.52 -13.00
CA LYS A 54 2.79 11.79 -13.56
C LYS A 54 3.10 10.48 -12.83
N GLY A 55 2.73 10.36 -11.55
CA GLY A 55 2.95 9.13 -10.80
C GLY A 55 2.52 9.20 -9.34
N THR A 56 2.91 8.17 -8.59
CA THR A 56 2.52 8.00 -7.18
C THR A 56 3.71 8.10 -6.24
N HIS A 57 3.46 8.52 -5.01
CA HIS A 57 4.46 8.55 -3.94
C HIS A 57 4.63 7.16 -3.33
N MET A 58 5.52 6.35 -3.91
CA MET A 58 5.75 4.97 -3.47
C MET A 58 6.15 4.85 -1.99
N SER A 59 6.95 5.79 -1.47
CA SER A 59 7.33 5.80 -0.04
C SER A 59 6.13 6.00 0.87
N ARG A 60 5.13 6.79 0.42
CA ARG A 60 3.92 7.08 1.21
C ARG A 60 3.11 5.81 1.50
N LEU A 61 3.10 4.85 0.57
CA LEU A 61 2.46 3.54 0.78
C LEU A 61 3.12 2.77 1.94
N VAL A 62 4.45 2.80 2.02
CA VAL A 62 5.21 2.15 3.11
C VAL A 62 5.08 2.91 4.42
N GLU A 63 5.04 4.24 4.39
CA GLU A 63 4.78 5.08 5.56
C GLU A 63 3.43 4.75 6.19
N ILE A 64 2.36 4.72 5.40
CA ILE A 64 1.01 4.37 5.86
C ILE A 64 1.00 2.96 6.49
N LEU A 65 1.69 2.02 5.86
CA LEU A 65 1.81 0.65 6.38
C LEU A 65 2.52 0.63 7.76
N ASN A 66 3.48 1.51 7.99
CA ASN A 66 4.19 1.62 9.27
C ASN A 66 3.48 2.48 10.33
N GLU A 67 2.66 3.44 9.91
CA GLU A 67 1.82 4.26 10.80
C GLU A 67 0.70 3.43 11.44
N HIS A 68 0.29 2.33 10.81
CA HIS A 68 -0.77 1.46 11.32
C HIS A 68 -0.23 0.34 12.23
N ASN A 69 -0.99 0.04 13.28
CA ASN A 69 -0.69 -1.08 14.16
C ASN A 69 -0.67 -2.37 13.33
N ARG A 70 0.37 -3.19 13.51
CA ARG A 70 0.62 -4.45 12.79
C ARG A 70 -0.43 -5.54 13.03
N MET A 71 -1.57 -5.19 13.61
CA MET A 71 -2.64 -6.09 14.01
C MET A 71 -3.69 -6.18 12.91
N ILE A 72 -3.92 -7.40 12.42
CA ILE A 72 -4.95 -7.71 11.43
C ILE A 72 -5.95 -8.66 12.08
N SER A 73 -7.25 -8.36 11.92
CA SER A 73 -8.34 -9.20 12.45
C SER A 73 -9.09 -9.83 11.28
N ILE A 74 -9.23 -11.15 11.30
CA ILE A 74 -10.00 -11.89 10.31
C ILE A 74 -11.46 -11.95 10.78
N HIS A 75 -12.36 -11.30 10.05
CA HIS A 75 -13.80 -11.41 10.27
C HIS A 75 -14.38 -12.27 9.14
N ASN A 76 -14.57 -13.57 9.42
CA ASN A 76 -15.38 -14.46 8.58
C ASN A 76 -16.87 -14.25 8.85
#